data_AF-A0A0J9ETB0-F1
#
_entry.id   AF-A0A0J9ETB0-F1
#
_cell.length_a   1.000
_cell.length_b   1.000
_cell.length_c   1.000
_cell.angle_alpha   90.00
_cell.angle_beta   90.00
_cell.angle_gamma   90.00
#
_symmetry.space_group_name_H-M   'P 1'
#
loop_
_entity.id
_entity.type
_entity.pdbx_description
1 polymer ?
#
loop_
_entity_poly.entity_id
_entity_poly.type
_entity_poly.pdbx_seq_one_letter_code
_entity_poly.pdbx_strand_id
1 'polypeptide(L)' 'SDIMKIESLCEIHFYQKSENLIFLKIIFTYLVCEIDEENYQFQYSVLNIIQVTAEFTLITLFK' A
#
# COMPACT_ATOMS: atom_id res chain seq x y z
N SER A 1 27.67 2.36 -3.61
CA SER A 1 28.32 3.22 -2.59
C SER A 1 27.72 2.89 -1.24
N ASP A 2 28.48 2.97 -0.14
CA ASP A 2 27.96 2.69 1.21
C ASP A 2 26.86 3.67 1.65
N ILE A 3 26.84 4.88 1.07
CA ILE A 3 25.82 5.90 1.30
C ILE A 3 24.42 5.38 0.93
N MET A 4 24.28 4.77 -0.25
CA MET A 4 23.01 4.23 -0.74
C MET A 4 22.47 3.10 0.17
N LYS A 5 23.35 2.31 0.78
CA LYS A 5 22.95 1.25 1.73
C LYS A 5 22.41 1.83 3.04
N ILE A 6 23.03 2.91 3.53
CA ILE A 6 22.59 3.60 4.76
C ILE A 6 21.22 4.23 4.55
N GLU A 7 21.00 4.89 3.41
CA GLU A 7 19.72 5.48 3.04
C GLU A 7 18.60 4.43 3.02
N SER A 8 18.82 3.29 2.36
CA SER A 8 17.82 2.21 2.32
C SER A 8 17.50 1.61 3.70
N LEU A 9 18.49 1.48 4.59
CA LEU A 9 18.24 0.99 5.97
C LEU A 9 17.39 1.98 6.77
N CYS A 10 17.63 3.28 6.62
CA CYS A 10 16.82 4.33 7.26
C CYS A 10 15.38 4.29 6.77
N GLU A 11 15.15 4.11 5.47
CA GLU A 11 13.80 3.99 4.89
C GLU A 11 13.07 2.75 5.41
N ILE A 12 13.72 1.59 5.43
CA ILE A 12 13.13 0.36 5.98
C ILE A 12 12.74 0.56 7.45
N HIS A 13 13.63 1.15 8.25
CA HIS A 13 13.34 1.41 9.66
C HIS A 13 12.15 2.39 9.83
N PHE A 14 12.09 3.42 8.99
CA PHE A 14 10.99 4.37 8.99
C PHE A 14 9.65 3.68 8.69
N TYR A 15 9.56 2.89 7.61
CA TYR A 15 8.34 2.20 7.22
C TYR A 15 7.92 1.10 8.19
N GLN A 16 8.87 0.37 8.79
CA GLN A 16 8.58 -0.64 9.83
C GLN A 16 7.99 -0.04 11.10
N LYS A 17 8.34 1.21 11.42
CA LYS A 17 7.82 1.92 12.59
C LYS A 17 6.48 2.63 12.32
N SER A 18 6.19 2.96 11.07
CA SER A 18 4.96 3.63 10.68
C SER A 18 3.81 2.64 10.48
N GLU A 19 2.64 2.96 11.01
CA GLU A 19 1.38 2.23 10.71
C GLU A 19 0.59 2.87 9.55
N ASN A 20 1.24 3.74 8.77
CA ASN A 20 0.60 4.42 7.66
C ASN A 20 0.49 3.49 6.44
N LEU A 21 -0.62 3.63 5.71
CA LEU A 21 -0.75 3.01 4.39
C LEU A 21 0.29 3.61 3.43
N ILE A 22 0.95 2.73 2.69
CA ILE A 22 2.02 3.05 1.75
C ILE A 22 1.43 3.59 0.44
N PHE A 23 0.32 3.02 -0.05
CA PHE A 23 -0.26 3.46 -1.31
C PHE A 23 -1.15 4.70 -1.14
N LEU A 24 -1.08 5.59 -2.12
CA LEU A 24 -1.98 6.74 -2.19
C LEU A 24 -3.41 6.26 -2.47
N LYS A 25 -4.37 6.62 -1.60
CA LYS A 25 -5.77 6.19 -1.69
C LYS A 25 -6.42 6.42 -3.06
N ILE A 26 -6.13 7.55 -3.71
CA ILE A 26 -6.71 7.89 -5.02
C ILE A 26 -6.24 6.90 -6.09
N ILE A 27 -4.93 6.64 -6.14
CA ILE A 27 -4.33 5.73 -7.12
C ILE A 27 -4.83 4.31 -6.87
N PHE A 28 -4.85 3.87 -5.61
CA PHE A 28 -5.34 2.55 -5.24
C PHE A 28 -6.82 2.36 -5.57
N THR A 29 -7.65 3.38 -5.33
CA THR A 29 -9.08 3.34 -5.70
C THR A 29 -9.26 3.20 -7.20
N TYR A 30 -8.52 3.98 -8.00
CA TYR A 30 -8.57 3.89 -9.45
C TYR A 30 -8.17 2.49 -9.94
N LEU A 31 -7.10 1.90 -9.38
CA LEU A 31 -6.70 0.52 -9.68
C LEU A 31 -7.80 -0.50 -9.37
N VAL A 32 -8.48 -0.38 -8.22
CA VAL A 32 -9.59 -1.28 -7.87
C VAL A 32 -10.73 -1.13 -8.88
N CYS A 33 -11.10 0.10 -9.25
CA CYS A 33 -12.15 0.33 -10.25
C CYS A 33 -11.77 -0.24 -11.63
N GLU A 34 -10.51 -0.10 -12.07
CA GLU A 34 -10.03 -0.67 -13.33
C GLU A 34 -10.10 -2.20 -13.33
N ILE A 35 -9.71 -2.84 -12.23
CA ILE A 35 -9.79 -4.31 -12.08
C ILE A 35 -11.24 -4.79 -12.06
N ASP A 36 -12.12 -4.03 -11.43
CA ASP A 36 -13.55 -4.32 -11.32
C ASP A 36 -14.34 -3.93 -12.59
N GLU A 37 -13.66 -3.49 -13.65
CA GLU A 37 -14.24 -3.02 -14.92
C GLU A 37 -15.29 -1.91 -14.72
N GLU A 38 -15.13 -1.08 -13.68
CA GLU A 38 -16.08 -0.05 -13.24
C GLU A 38 -17.51 -0.59 -12.97
N ASN A 39 -17.68 -1.90 -12.75
CA ASN A 39 -19.01 -2.50 -12.61
C ASN A 39 -19.68 -2.16 -11.27
N TYR A 40 -18.91 -1.92 -10.20
CA TYR A 40 -19.48 -1.66 -8.88
C TYR A 40 -19.07 -0.30 -8.30
N GLN A 41 -20.05 0.41 -7.73
CA GLN A 41 -19.79 1.55 -6.86
C GLN A 41 -19.47 1.05 -5.45
N PHE A 42 -18.18 0.99 -5.12
CA PHE A 42 -17.74 0.60 -3.79
C PHE A 42 -18.01 1.68 -2.75
N GLN A 43 -18.42 1.26 -1.55
CA GLN A 43 -18.41 2.14 -0.39
C GLN A 43 -16.97 2.48 0.01
N TYR A 44 -16.77 3.70 0.53
CA TYR A 44 -15.46 4.14 1.02
C TYR A 44 -14.85 3.19 2.07
N SER A 45 -15.68 2.65 2.97
CA SER A 45 -15.27 1.67 3.98
C SER A 45 -14.73 0.39 3.35
N VAL A 46 -15.35 -0.08 2.27
CA VAL A 46 -14.93 -1.29 1.54
C VAL A 46 -13.59 -1.05 0.86
N LEU A 47 -13.41 0.08 0.17
CA LEU A 47 -12.13 0.44 -0.46
C LEU A 47 -10.99 0.52 0.57
N ASN A 48 -11.25 1.07 1.75
CA ASN A 48 -10.26 1.15 2.82
C ASN A 48 -9.87 -0.24 3.35
N ILE A 49 -10.82 -1.17 3.48
CA ILE A 49 -10.55 -2.56 3.89
C ILE A 49 -9.72 -3.29 2.84
N ILE A 50 -10.07 -3.14 1.56
CA ILE A 50 -9.33 -3.74 0.44
C ILE A 50 -7.87 -3.23 0.46
N GLN A 51 -7.66 -1.92 0.63
CA GLN A 51 -6.32 -1.36 0.69
C GLN A 51 -5.50 -1.88 1.87
N VAL A 52 -6.05 -1.85 3.08
CA VAL A 52 -5.37 -2.39 4.28
C VAL A 52 -5.00 -3.86 4.08
N THR A 53 -5.91 -4.66 3.52
CA THR A 53 -5.70 -6.09 3.30
C THR A 53 -4.62 -6.34 2.24
N ALA A 54 -4.65 -5.60 1.13
CA ALA A 54 -3.68 -5.73 0.05
C ALA A 54 -2.28 -5.36 0.51
N GLU A 55 -2.12 -4.22 1.20
CA GLU A 55 -0.83 -3.79 1.72
C GLU A 55 -0.27 -4.75 2.77
N PHE A 56 -1.12 -5.23 3.69
CA PHE A 56 -0.71 -6.23 4.67
C PHE A 56 -0.24 -7.54 4.00
N THR A 57 -0.96 -7.98 2.96
CA THR A 57 -0.60 -9.17 2.19
C THR A 57 0.75 -8.98 1.49
N LEU A 58 0.98 -7.81 0.87
CA LEU A 58 2.25 -7.49 0.22
C LEU A 58 3.41 -7.40 1.21
N ILE A 59 3.22 -6.75 2.36
CA ILE A 59 4.22 -6.69 3.43
C ILE A 59 4.59 -8.10 3.90
N THR A 60 3.59 -8.98 4.02
CA THR A 60 3.81 -10.38 4.42
C THR A 60 4.54 -11.17 3.32
N LEU A 61 4.22 -10.91 2.05
CA LEU A 61 4.84 -11.60 0.91
C LEU A 61 6.32 -11.23 0.72
N PHE A 62 6.68 -9.97 0.97
CA PHE A 62 8.06 -9.47 0.81
C PHE A 62 8.92 -9.59 2.08
N LYS A 63 8.35 -10.12 3.17
CA LYS A 63 9.09 -10.42 4.40
C LYS A 63 9.93 -11.70 4.24
#